data_AF-A0A015T386-F1
#
_entry.id   AF-A0A015T386-F1
#
_cell.length_a   1.000
_cell.length_b   1.000
_cell.length_c   1.000
_cell.angle_alpha   90.00
_cell.angle_beta   90.00
_cell.angle_gamma   90.00
#
_symmetry.space_group_name_H-M   'P 1'
#
loop_
_entity.id
_entity.type
_entity.pdbx_description
1 polymer ?
#
loop_
_entity_poly.entity_id
_entity_poly.type
_entity_poly.pdbx_seq_one_letter_code
_entity_poly.pdbx_strand_id
1 'polypeptide(L)'
;AANGIARERNLVQSKDIGKANREEIRQAMDGVLTRMQGFDLTKFQKELGKLGFKIREARASTGKLNGYYVTARSGTEYKASEIGKGYTLAHIEKTQKNLKYNSISRNYGNTIKSKDGELHI
;
A
#
# COMPACT_ATOMS: atom_id res chain seq x y z
N ALA A 1 19.10 28.96 27.74
CA ALA A 1 18.43 27.64 27.78
C ALA A 1 17.88 27.32 26.39
N ALA A 2 18.41 26.31 25.68
CA ALA A 2 18.10 26.02 24.28
C ALA A 2 17.59 24.58 24.05
N ASN A 3 17.04 23.92 25.08
CA ASN A 3 16.70 22.48 25.02
C ASN A 3 15.23 22.15 24.70
N GLY A 4 14.37 23.15 24.45
CA GLY A 4 12.95 22.93 24.12
C GLY A 4 12.69 22.65 22.63
N ILE A 5 13.37 23.37 21.74
CA ILE A 5 13.02 23.41 20.31
C ILE A 5 13.54 22.18 19.53
N ALA A 6 14.62 21.56 19.98
CA ALA A 6 15.20 20.39 19.30
C ALA A 6 14.32 19.14 19.39
N ARG A 7 13.60 18.95 20.51
CA ARG A 7 12.70 17.79 20.71
C ARG A 7 11.44 17.88 19.85
N GLU A 8 10.85 19.06 19.76
CA GLU A 8 9.61 19.28 19.03
C GLU A 8 9.81 19.19 17.51
N ARG A 9 10.95 19.68 16.99
CA ARG A 9 11.32 19.56 15.56
C ARG A 9 11.56 18.10 15.15
N ASN A 10 12.18 17.29 16.00
CA ASN A 10 12.39 15.87 15.73
C ASN A 10 11.08 15.07 15.73
N LEU A 11 10.14 15.39 16.64
CA LEU A 11 8.82 14.75 16.72
C LEU A 11 7.91 15.07 15.53
N VAL A 12 7.90 16.33 15.07
CA VAL A 12 7.12 16.76 13.88
C VAL A 12 7.64 16.09 12.61
N GLN A 13 8.95 16.05 12.38
CA GLN A 13 9.53 15.41 11.21
C GLN A 13 9.34 13.88 11.22
N SER A 14 9.47 13.24 12.38
CA SER A 14 9.24 11.79 12.51
C SER A 14 7.81 11.38 12.18
N LYS A 15 6.81 12.21 12.54
CA LYS A 15 5.41 11.98 12.17
C LYS A 15 5.17 12.11 10.66
N ASP A 16 5.81 13.09 10.02
CA ASP A 16 5.65 13.35 8.59
C ASP A 16 6.34 12.27 7.73
N ILE A 17 7.55 11.85 8.11
CA ILE A 17 8.29 10.74 7.48
C ILE A 17 7.50 9.44 7.63
N GLY A 18 6.91 9.20 8.80
CA GLY A 18 6.08 8.02 9.03
C GLY A 18 4.83 7.98 8.12
N LYS A 19 4.24 9.14 7.80
CA LYS A 19 3.12 9.24 6.88
C LYS A 19 3.57 8.98 5.43
N ALA A 20 4.66 9.60 5.00
CA ALA A 20 5.22 9.41 3.67
C ALA A 20 5.61 7.94 3.40
N ASN A 21 6.29 7.29 4.35
CA ASN A 21 6.66 5.88 4.24
C ASN A 21 5.44 4.97 4.12
N ARG A 22 4.40 5.19 4.93
CA ARG A 22 3.16 4.39 4.84
C ARG A 22 2.48 4.57 3.49
N GLU A 23 2.47 5.79 2.96
CA GLU A 23 1.88 6.09 1.66
C GLU A 23 2.68 5.46 0.51
N GLU A 24 4.01 5.52 0.57
CA GLU A 24 4.90 4.86 -0.40
C GLU A 24 4.66 3.34 -0.40
N ILE A 25 4.69 2.72 0.79
CA ILE A 25 4.41 1.28 0.91
C ILE A 25 3.02 0.98 0.38
N ARG A 26 2.01 1.78 0.75
CA ARG A 26 0.63 1.60 0.28
C ARG A 26 0.54 1.61 -1.24
N GLN A 27 1.18 2.56 -1.91
CA GLN A 27 1.19 2.63 -3.38
C GLN A 27 1.89 1.42 -4.00
N ALA A 28 3.01 0.98 -3.42
CA ALA A 28 3.69 -0.23 -3.87
C ALA A 28 2.79 -1.48 -3.72
N MET A 29 2.09 -1.61 -2.59
CA MET A 29 1.15 -2.70 -2.35
C MET A 29 0.00 -2.67 -3.36
N ASP A 30 -0.59 -1.50 -3.60
CA ASP A 30 -1.67 -1.30 -4.56
C ASP A 30 -1.29 -1.75 -5.99
N GLY A 31 -0.11 -1.32 -6.44
CA GLY A 31 0.42 -1.68 -7.75
C GLY A 31 0.64 -3.19 -7.90
N VAL A 32 1.15 -3.85 -6.86
CA VAL A 32 1.33 -5.31 -6.86
C VAL A 32 -0.02 -6.03 -6.83
N LEU A 33 -0.96 -5.61 -5.97
CA LEU A 33 -2.29 -6.21 -5.84
C LEU A 33 -3.10 -6.10 -7.14
N THR A 34 -3.01 -4.96 -7.83
CA THR A 34 -3.69 -4.73 -9.11
C THR A 34 -3.17 -5.67 -10.20
N ARG A 35 -1.86 -5.94 -10.24
CA ARG A 35 -1.22 -6.83 -11.22
C ARG A 35 -1.43 -8.32 -10.91
N MET A 36 -1.57 -8.68 -9.64
CA MET A 36 -1.77 -10.07 -9.21
C MET A 36 -3.17 -10.57 -9.57
N GLN A 37 -3.30 -11.82 -10.02
CA GLN A 37 -4.61 -12.42 -10.34
C GLN A 37 -5.44 -12.78 -9.10
N GLY A 38 -4.78 -13.24 -8.03
CA GLY A 38 -5.36 -13.44 -6.70
C GLY A 38 -4.33 -13.11 -5.62
N PHE A 39 -4.77 -12.95 -4.37
CA PHE A 39 -3.86 -12.64 -3.27
C PHE A 39 -3.12 -13.91 -2.84
N ASP A 40 -1.80 -13.87 -2.90
CA ASP A 40 -0.92 -14.91 -2.39
C ASP A 40 0.20 -14.20 -1.63
N LEU A 41 0.33 -14.48 -0.33
CA LEU A 41 1.28 -13.78 0.52
C LEU A 41 2.70 -13.99 0.01
N THR A 42 3.11 -15.22 -0.27
CA THR A 42 4.46 -15.55 -0.74
C THR A 42 4.83 -14.78 -2.02
N LYS A 43 3.95 -14.74 -3.02
CA LYS A 43 4.15 -13.95 -4.25
C LYS A 43 4.16 -12.46 -3.95
N PHE A 44 3.26 -11.99 -3.10
CA PHE A 44 3.19 -10.59 -2.70
C PHE A 44 4.49 -10.11 -2.02
N GLN A 45 5.06 -10.93 -1.12
CA GLN A 45 6.36 -10.68 -0.51
C GLN A 45 7.48 -10.60 -1.55
N LYS A 46 7.47 -11.50 -2.55
CA LYS A 46 8.48 -11.53 -3.62
C LYS A 46 8.41 -10.28 -4.51
N GLU A 47 7.20 -9.88 -4.92
CA GLU A 47 7.00 -8.70 -5.77
C GLU A 47 7.33 -7.40 -5.02
N LEU A 48 6.93 -7.28 -3.75
CA LEU A 48 7.34 -6.14 -2.91
C LEU A 48 8.84 -6.16 -2.63
N GLY A 49 9.45 -7.34 -2.48
CA GLY A 49 10.89 -7.52 -2.35
C GLY A 49 11.66 -6.95 -3.55
N LYS A 50 11.15 -7.14 -4.77
CA LYS A 50 11.71 -6.52 -5.99
C LYS A 50 11.63 -5.00 -5.97
N LEU A 51 10.61 -4.45 -5.31
CA LEU A 51 10.46 -3.01 -5.09
C LEU A 51 11.30 -2.51 -3.89
N GLY A 52 12.09 -3.37 -3.24
CA GLY A 52 12.93 -3.01 -2.10
C GLY A 52 12.22 -3.03 -0.75
N PHE A 53 10.99 -3.54 -0.68
CA PHE A 53 10.24 -3.70 0.57
C PHE A 53 10.30 -5.15 1.04
N LYS A 54 10.73 -5.36 2.28
CA LYS A 54 10.75 -6.71 2.87
C LYS A 54 9.47 -6.94 3.64
N ILE A 55 8.94 -8.16 3.58
CA ILE A 55 7.78 -8.54 4.41
C ILE A 55 8.19 -9.62 5.38
N ARG A 56 7.84 -9.41 6.65
CA ARG A 56 8.01 -10.37 7.73
C ARG A 56 6.65 -10.84 8.23
N GLU A 57 6.44 -12.15 8.22
CA GLU A 57 5.22 -12.76 8.75
C GLU A 57 5.16 -12.63 10.28
N ALA A 58 4.05 -12.09 10.77
CA ALA A 58 3.79 -11.97 12.20
C ALA A 58 3.00 -13.20 12.66
N ARG A 59 3.71 -14.17 13.22
CA ARG A 59 3.11 -15.39 13.81
C ARG A 59 2.99 -15.22 15.32
N ALA A 60 1.83 -15.56 15.88
CA ALA A 60 1.66 -15.60 17.33
C ALA A 60 2.40 -16.80 17.93
N SER A 61 2.61 -16.79 19.25
CA SER A 61 3.21 -17.90 19.99
C SER A 61 2.49 -19.24 19.80
N THR A 62 1.23 -19.22 19.37
CA THR A 62 0.43 -20.40 19.02
C THR A 62 0.73 -20.97 17.62
N GLY A 63 1.64 -20.35 16.86
CA GLY A 63 1.95 -20.74 15.49
C GLY A 63 1.00 -20.18 14.43
N LYS A 64 -0.05 -19.44 14.81
CA LYS A 64 -1.02 -18.84 13.87
C LYS A 64 -0.52 -17.52 13.29
N LEU A 65 -0.58 -17.39 11.96
CA LEU A 65 -0.32 -16.14 11.26
C LEU A 65 -1.37 -15.09 11.65
N ASN A 66 -0.94 -14.05 12.38
CA ASN A 66 -1.82 -12.97 12.84
C ASN A 66 -1.75 -11.75 11.91
N GLY A 67 -0.63 -11.58 11.21
CA GLY A 67 -0.44 -10.46 10.30
C GLY A 67 0.93 -10.52 9.65
N TYR A 68 1.38 -9.37 9.17
CA TYR A 68 2.73 -9.21 8.64
C TYR A 68 3.18 -7.76 8.81
N TYR A 69 4.50 -7.59 8.80
CA TYR A 69 5.19 -6.31 8.83
C TYR A 69 5.81 -6.05 7.46
N VAL A 70 5.84 -4.79 7.07
CA VAL A 70 6.52 -4.33 5.86
C VAL A 70 7.66 -3.42 6.27
N THR A 71 8.88 -3.75 5.88
CA THR A 71 10.06 -2.92 6.06
C THR A 71 10.14 -1.94 4.89
N ALA A 72 10.02 -0.66 5.20
CA ALA A 72 10.28 0.43 4.26
C ALA A 72 11.74 0.42 3.81
N ARG A 73 12.02 1.10 2.69
CA ARG A 73 13.39 1.33 2.22
C ARG A 73 14.26 2.10 3.23
N SER A 74 13.63 2.89 4.10
CA SER A 74 14.28 3.56 5.23
C SER A 74 14.78 2.61 6.33
N GLY A 75 14.43 1.32 6.26
CA GLY A 75 14.68 0.33 7.33
C GLY A 75 13.61 0.31 8.41
N THR A 76 12.59 1.18 8.34
CA THR A 76 11.50 1.22 9.32
C THR A 76 10.46 0.15 9.04
N GLU A 77 10.09 -0.64 10.05
CA GLU A 77 9.05 -1.66 9.95
C GLU A 77 7.68 -1.08 10.31
N TYR A 78 6.68 -1.37 9.48
CA TYR A 78 5.29 -0.96 9.69
C TYR A 78 4.37 -2.18 9.68
N LYS A 79 3.41 -2.26 10.60
CA LYS A 79 2.39 -3.30 10.54
C LYS A 79 1.47 -3.05 9.35
N ALA A 80 1.04 -4.12 8.69
CA ALA A 80 0.02 -4.03 7.63
C ALA A 80 -1.25 -3.27 8.09
N SER A 81 -1.67 -3.49 9.33
CA SER A 81 -2.80 -2.78 9.94
C SER A 81 -2.58 -1.28 10.13
N GLU A 82 -1.32 -0.86 10.34
CA GLU A 82 -0.95 0.56 10.48
C GLU A 82 -0.85 1.27 9.13
N ILE A 83 -0.50 0.53 8.07
CA ILE A 83 -0.54 1.04 6.70
C ILE A 83 -1.99 1.23 6.25
N GLY A 84 -2.85 0.27 6.59
CA GLY A 84 -4.30 0.43 6.48
C GLY A 84 -5.05 -0.86 6.76
N LYS A 85 -6.26 -0.73 7.32
CA LYS A 85 -7.13 -1.87 7.65
C LYS A 85 -7.43 -2.77 6.45
N GLY A 86 -7.48 -2.21 5.25
CA GLY A 86 -7.69 -2.95 4.01
C GLY A 86 -6.50 -3.79 3.55
N TYR A 87 -5.31 -3.60 4.13
CA TYR A 87 -4.11 -4.36 3.79
C TYR A 87 -3.83 -5.51 4.76
N THR A 88 -4.67 -5.71 5.78
CA THR A 88 -4.54 -6.89 6.64
C THR A 88 -4.88 -8.17 5.86
N LEU A 89 -4.31 -9.31 6.24
CA LEU A 89 -4.56 -10.60 5.59
C LEU A 89 -6.05 -10.92 5.43
N ALA A 90 -6.87 -10.51 6.40
CA ALA A 90 -8.32 -10.73 6.37
C ALA A 90 -9.08 -9.87 5.34
N HIS A 91 -8.54 -8.71 4.95
CA HIS A 91 -9.24 -7.76 4.07
C HIS A 91 -8.53 -7.49 2.75
N ILE A 92 -7.27 -7.90 2.61
CA ILE A 92 -6.44 -7.60 1.44
C ILE A 92 -7.00 -8.20 0.15
N GLU A 93 -7.64 -9.37 0.21
CA GLU A 93 -8.38 -9.93 -0.92
C GLU A 93 -9.56 -9.03 -1.34
N LYS A 94 -10.30 -8.48 -0.38
CA LYS A 94 -11.41 -7.56 -0.65
C LYS A 94 -10.89 -6.26 -1.25
N THR A 95 -9.81 -5.71 -0.71
CA THR A 95 -9.13 -4.53 -1.26
C THR A 95 -8.67 -4.78 -2.69
N GLN A 96 -8.03 -5.92 -2.96
CA GLN A 96 -7.59 -6.29 -4.31
C GLN A 96 -8.77 -6.33 -5.29
N LYS A 97 -9.88 -6.98 -4.93
CA LYS A 97 -11.08 -7.04 -5.78
C LYS A 97 -11.63 -5.64 -6.06
N ASN A 98 -11.69 -4.77 -5.05
CA ASN A 98 -12.13 -3.39 -5.21
C ASN A 98 -11.19 -2.58 -6.13
N LEU A 99 -9.88 -2.76 -6.01
CA LEU A 99 -8.90 -2.08 -6.87
C LEU A 99 -9.03 -2.49 -8.33
N LYS A 100 -9.21 -3.79 -8.59
CA LYS A 100 -9.48 -4.30 -9.94
C LYS A 100 -10.80 -3.81 -10.50
N TYR A 101 -11.86 -3.82 -9.69
CA TYR A 101 -13.17 -3.32 -10.13
C TYR A 101 -13.10 -1.83 -10.48
N ASN A 102 -12.41 -1.03 -9.66
CA ASN A 102 -12.28 0.40 -9.87
C ASN A 102 -11.38 0.73 -11.09
N SER A 103 -10.31 -0.04 -11.34
CA SER A 103 -9.47 0.14 -12.54
C SER A 103 -10.18 -0.27 -13.83
N ILE A 104 -11.04 -1.29 -13.78
CA ILE A 104 -11.89 -1.71 -14.89
C ILE A 104 -13.00 -0.67 -15.16
N SER A 105 -13.70 -0.20 -14.11
CA SER A 105 -14.75 0.83 -14.24
C SER A 105 -14.22 2.15 -14.83
N ARG A 106 -13.00 2.55 -14.46
CA ARG A 106 -12.32 3.72 -15.04
C ARG A 106 -11.96 3.56 -16.52
N ASN A 107 -11.72 2.32 -16.97
CA ASN A 107 -11.50 2.00 -18.39
C ASN A 107 -12.81 2.00 -19.20
N TYR A 108 -13.89 1.45 -18.66
CA TYR A 108 -15.20 1.46 -19.35
C TYR A 108 -15.88 2.84 -19.33
N GLY A 109 -15.57 3.70 -18.35
CA GLY A 109 -16.09 5.08 -18.28
C GLY A 109 -15.40 6.06 -19.25
N ASN A 110 -14.22 5.73 -19.78
CA ASN A 110 -13.48 6.61 -20.69
C ASN A 110 -13.73 6.31 -22.19
N THR A 111 -14.44 5.23 -22.52
CA THR A 111 -14.83 4.90 -23.90
C THR A 111 -16.14 5.54 -24.33
N ILE A 112 -16.82 6.29 -23.44
CA ILE A 112 -18.06 7.03 -23.74
C ILE A 112 -17.86 8.55 -23.53
N LYS A 113 -16.73 9.11 -23.99
CA LYS A 113 -16.65 10.56 -24.24
C LYS A 113 -15.54 10.92 -25.23
N SER A 114 -15.60 10.31 -26.42
CA SER A 114 -15.00 10.89 -27.63
C SER A 114 -15.80 10.38 -28.81
N LYS A 115 -17.03 10.89 -28.93
CA LYS A 115 -17.76 10.89 -30.19
C LYS A 115 -18.36 12.27 -30.37
N ASP A 116 -17.73 12.98 -31.29
CA ASP A 116 -18.32 13.97 -32.19
C ASP A 116 -18.59 15.36 -31.59
N GLY A 117 -17.48 16.08 -31.37
CA GLY A 117 -17.43 17.44 -31.86
C GLY A 117 -17.01 17.42 -33.33
N GLU A 118 -17.90 17.91 -34.20
CA GLU A 118 -17.58 18.58 -35.46
C GLU A 118 -17.05 17.71 -36.62
N LEU A 119 -17.96 17.29 -37.51
CA LEU A 119 -17.62 17.07 -38.93
C LEU A 119 -18.19 18.24 -39.73
N HIS A 120 -17.30 19.09 -40.23
CA HIS A 120 -17.60 20.09 -41.26
C HIS A 120 -18.00 19.39 -42.57
N ILE A 121 -19.16 19.76 -43.12
CA ILE A 121 -19.40 20.20 -44.51
C ILE A 121 -20.66 21.06 -44.57
#